data_AF-A0A850QEF8-F1
#
_entry.id   AF-A0A850QEF8-F1
#
_cell.length_a   1.000
_cell.length_b   1.000
_cell.length_c   1.000
_cell.angle_alpha   90.00
_cell.angle_beta   90.00
_cell.angle_gamma   90.00
#
_symmetry.space_group_name_H-M   'P 1'
#
loop_
_entity.id
_entity.type
_entity.pdbx_description
1 polymer ?
#
loop_
_entity_poly.entity_id
_entity_poly.type
_entity_poly.pdbx_seq_one_letter_code
_entity_poly.pdbx_strand_id
1 'polypeptide(L)'
;MVDLQKPVVNASGTPRWIKALLAGSLALNFAVIAGAIGMVATFDGPPPPDGGMPGVGGFVRSLNEEHRREFGDAMRGAFDKRPSRETFMADAQQMITLIRAEPFDSAAFQSHIETVSQRFEDGRRAGDAALIRIIGGMSSAERQDYADRLEKRLSKGFDKDDHKDGHKDDFKPR
;
A
#
# COMPACT_ATOMS: atom_id res chain seq x y z
N MET A 1 44.27 19.87 -56.11
CA MET A 1 42.80 19.69 -56.04
C MET A 1 42.54 18.84 -54.81
N VAL A 2 41.90 19.40 -53.79
CA VAL A 2 41.70 18.76 -52.48
C VAL A 2 40.55 17.76 -52.58
N ASP A 3 40.81 16.53 -52.17
CA ASP A 3 39.86 15.43 -52.13
C ASP A 3 38.86 15.66 -50.97
N LEU A 4 37.57 15.78 -51.29
CA LEU A 4 36.49 16.01 -50.33
C LEU A 4 35.95 14.67 -49.83
N GLN A 5 36.53 14.18 -48.74
CA GLN A 5 36.03 13.03 -48.01
C GLN A 5 34.64 13.33 -47.40
N LYS A 6 33.60 12.61 -47.85
CA LYS A 6 32.25 12.68 -47.26
C LYS A 6 32.21 11.96 -45.90
N PRO A 7 31.55 12.52 -44.87
CA PRO A 7 31.33 11.80 -43.62
C PRO A 7 30.21 10.75 -43.78
N VAL A 8 30.50 9.51 -43.40
CA VAL A 8 29.50 8.44 -43.27
C VAL A 8 28.85 8.58 -41.89
N VAL A 9 27.60 9.03 -41.85
CA VAL A 9 26.83 9.12 -40.60
C VAL A 9 26.25 7.74 -40.29
N ASN A 10 26.83 7.04 -39.32
CA ASN A 10 26.25 5.80 -38.80
C ASN A 10 25.23 6.13 -37.72
N ALA A 11 23.94 5.93 -38.01
CA ALA A 11 22.88 6.00 -37.02
C ALA A 11 22.91 4.74 -36.14
N SER A 12 23.52 4.83 -34.96
CA SER A 12 23.54 3.73 -33.98
C SER A 12 22.18 3.61 -33.28
N GLY A 13 21.44 2.54 -33.59
CA GLY A 13 20.18 2.21 -32.92
C GLY A 13 20.38 1.78 -31.47
N THR A 14 19.46 2.19 -30.58
CA THR A 14 19.54 1.90 -29.14
C THR A 14 19.61 0.39 -28.86
N PRO A 15 20.63 -0.09 -28.11
CA PRO A 15 20.81 -1.49 -27.77
C PRO A 15 19.60 -2.13 -27.09
N ARG A 16 19.30 -3.39 -27.44
CA ARG A 16 18.15 -4.15 -26.89
C ARG A 16 18.21 -4.35 -25.37
N TRP A 17 19.40 -4.42 -24.78
CA TRP A 17 19.58 -4.54 -23.33
C TRP A 17 19.19 -3.27 -22.58
N ILE A 18 19.39 -2.09 -23.19
CA ILE A 18 18.92 -0.81 -22.66
C ILE A 18 17.39 -0.79 -22.67
N LYS A 19 16.73 -1.28 -23.74
CA LYS A 19 15.27 -1.40 -23.79
C LYS A 19 14.71 -2.36 -22.74
N ALA A 20 15.39 -3.47 -22.45
CA ALA A 20 14.99 -4.42 -21.41
C ALA A 20 15.14 -3.83 -19.99
N LEU A 21 16.24 -3.11 -19.72
CA LEU A 21 16.42 -2.38 -18.46
C LEU A 21 15.36 -1.29 -18.27
N LEU A 22 15.03 -0.56 -19.33
CA LEU A 22 13.96 0.44 -19.32
C LEU A 22 12.58 -0.20 -19.09
N ALA A 23 12.28 -1.33 -19.73
CA ALA A 23 11.02 -2.03 -19.51
C ALA A 23 10.91 -2.60 -18.08
N GLY A 24 12.02 -3.14 -17.55
CA GLY A 24 12.10 -3.62 -16.17
C GLY A 24 11.96 -2.50 -15.14
N SER A 25 12.63 -1.36 -15.36
CA SER A 25 12.48 -0.19 -14.48
C SER A 25 11.07 0.37 -14.56
N LEU A 26 10.47 0.41 -15.75
CA LEU A 26 9.10 0.89 -15.94
C LEU A 26 8.09 -0.02 -15.23
N ALA A 27 8.21 -1.34 -15.35
CA ALA A 27 7.34 -2.31 -14.66
C ALA A 27 7.46 -2.20 -13.13
N LEU A 28 8.67 -2.04 -12.61
CA LEU A 28 8.90 -1.80 -11.19
C LEU A 28 8.28 -0.47 -10.72
N ASN A 29 8.42 0.59 -11.53
CA ASN A 29 7.79 1.89 -11.27
C ASN A 29 6.24 1.77 -11.22
N PHE A 30 5.63 1.01 -12.13
CA PHE A 30 4.19 0.75 -12.10
C PHE A 30 3.75 -0.10 -10.90
N ALA A 31 4.56 -1.07 -10.46
CA ALA A 31 4.26 -1.88 -9.28
C ALA A 31 4.22 -1.04 -7.99
N VAL A 32 5.15 -0.09 -7.84
CA VAL A 32 5.16 0.85 -6.71
C VAL A 32 3.94 1.76 -6.72
N ILE A 33 3.58 2.30 -7.89
CA ILE A 33 2.38 3.14 -8.04
C ILE A 33 1.10 2.34 -7.75
N ALA A 34 0.99 1.12 -8.28
CA ALA A 34 -0.16 0.24 -8.04
C ALA A 34 -0.29 -0.16 -6.56
N GLY A 35 0.82 -0.45 -5.88
CA GLY A 35 0.83 -0.73 -4.43
C GLY A 35 0.39 0.47 -3.60
N ALA A 36 0.82 1.68 -3.98
CA ALA A 36 0.44 2.90 -3.29
C ALA A 36 -1.06 3.24 -3.48
N ILE A 37 -1.60 3.07 -4.69
CA ILE A 37 -3.04 3.24 -4.98
C ILE A 37 -3.87 2.18 -4.25
N GLY A 38 -3.39 0.93 -4.18
CA GLY A 38 -4.04 -0.16 -3.45
C GLY A 38 -4.21 0.14 -1.96
N MET A 39 -3.26 0.83 -1.34
CA MET A 39 -3.41 1.28 0.05
C MET A 39 -4.46 2.38 0.21
N VAL A 40 -4.52 3.38 -0.67
CA VAL A 40 -5.51 4.48 -0.57
C VAL A 40 -6.95 4.00 -0.68
N ALA A 41 -7.21 2.98 -1.52
CA ALA A 41 -8.54 2.36 -1.62
C ALA A 41 -9.04 1.77 -0.29
N THR A 42 -8.14 1.48 0.66
CA THR A 42 -8.50 0.96 1.99
C THR A 42 -8.72 2.04 3.06
N PHE A 43 -8.40 3.31 2.78
CA PHE A 43 -8.53 4.41 3.75
C PHE A 43 -9.85 5.21 3.65
N ASP A 44 -10.43 5.34 2.45
CA ASP A 44 -11.69 6.09 2.19
C ASP A 44 -12.85 5.22 1.65
N GLY A 45 -12.61 3.94 1.35
CA GLY A 45 -13.65 2.99 0.96
C GLY A 45 -14.20 2.20 2.16
N PRO A 46 -15.43 1.67 2.08
CA PRO A 46 -15.84 0.60 3.00
C PRO A 46 -14.75 -0.48 2.99
N PRO A 47 -14.46 -1.10 4.15
CA PRO A 47 -13.36 -2.05 4.28
C PRO A 47 -13.44 -3.07 3.14
N PRO A 48 -12.30 -3.42 2.50
CA PRO A 48 -12.31 -4.28 1.33
C PRO A 48 -13.14 -5.53 1.62
N PRO A 49 -14.09 -5.88 0.72
CA PRO A 49 -14.86 -7.10 0.87
C PRO A 49 -13.89 -8.26 0.71
N ASP A 50 -13.62 -8.93 1.82
CA ASP A 50 -13.02 -10.25 1.93
C ASP A 50 -11.64 -10.45 1.28
N GLY A 51 -10.58 -10.48 2.09
CA GLY A 51 -9.31 -11.11 1.65
C GLY A 51 -7.99 -10.49 2.10
N GLY A 52 -7.93 -9.75 3.21
CA GLY A 52 -6.65 -9.26 3.73
C GLY A 52 -6.54 -9.36 5.24
N MET A 53 -5.72 -10.30 5.73
CA MET A 53 -5.17 -10.35 7.10
C MET A 53 -3.63 -10.42 6.99
N PRO A 54 -2.82 -9.92 7.95
CA PRO A 54 -3.16 -9.27 9.22
C PRO A 54 -2.51 -7.88 9.36
N GLY A 55 -3.32 -6.83 9.29
CA GLY A 55 -3.00 -5.54 9.93
C GLY A 55 -3.90 -5.34 11.15
N VAL A 56 -3.69 -4.27 11.93
CA VAL A 56 -4.58 -3.85 13.04
C VAL A 56 -6.07 -3.89 12.66
N GLY A 57 -6.39 -3.62 11.39
CA GLY A 57 -7.75 -3.70 10.87
C GLY A 57 -8.43 -5.07 11.00
N GLY A 58 -7.67 -6.15 11.16
CA GLY A 58 -8.19 -7.49 11.43
C GLY A 58 -8.70 -7.69 12.85
N PHE A 59 -7.92 -7.19 13.81
CA PHE A 59 -8.22 -7.17 15.24
C PHE A 59 -9.35 -6.19 15.56
N VAL A 60 -9.34 -5.01 14.94
CA VAL A 60 -10.42 -4.02 15.09
C VAL A 60 -11.73 -4.56 14.52
N ARG A 61 -11.71 -5.31 13.42
CA ARG A 61 -12.93 -5.90 12.84
C ARG A 61 -13.58 -7.00 13.70
N SER A 62 -12.83 -7.63 14.62
CA SER A 62 -13.41 -8.59 15.59
C SER A 62 -14.00 -7.94 16.84
N LEU A 63 -13.78 -6.63 17.04
CA LEU A 63 -14.48 -5.87 18.07
C LEU A 63 -15.98 -5.80 17.75
N ASN A 64 -16.81 -5.68 18.79
CA ASN A 64 -18.24 -5.40 18.63
C ASN A 64 -18.44 -3.99 18.03
N GLU A 65 -19.66 -3.66 17.62
CA GLU A 65 -19.97 -2.35 17.00
C GLU A 65 -19.63 -1.16 17.90
N GLU A 66 -19.87 -1.28 19.21
CA GLU A 66 -19.59 -0.24 20.20
C GLU A 66 -18.09 0.06 20.31
N HIS A 67 -17.28 -0.98 20.57
CA HIS A 67 -15.82 -0.85 20.67
C HIS A 67 -15.17 -0.46 19.33
N ARG A 68 -15.79 -0.81 18.18
CA ARG A 68 -15.34 -0.30 16.87
C ARG A 68 -15.58 1.19 16.72
N ARG A 69 -16.71 1.71 17.20
CA ARG A 69 -16.98 3.16 17.22
C ARG A 69 -16.01 3.87 18.14
N GLU A 70 -15.80 3.32 19.34
CA GLU A 70 -14.82 3.84 20.30
C GLU A 70 -13.40 3.87 19.71
N PHE A 71 -12.99 2.81 19.00
CA PHE A 71 -11.73 2.81 18.26
C PHE A 71 -11.71 3.91 17.20
N GLY A 72 -12.78 4.04 16.40
CA GLY A 72 -12.91 5.10 15.41
C GLY A 72 -12.81 6.51 15.99
N ASP A 73 -13.40 6.76 17.16
CA ASP A 73 -13.34 8.04 17.87
C ASP A 73 -11.95 8.33 18.45
N ALA A 74 -11.32 7.32 19.06
CA ALA A 74 -9.94 7.44 19.53
C ALA A 74 -8.98 7.73 18.38
N MET A 75 -9.21 7.11 17.22
CA MET A 75 -8.46 7.40 16.01
C MET A 75 -8.81 8.79 15.47
N ARG A 76 -10.06 9.26 15.48
CA ARG A 76 -10.36 10.65 15.06
C ARG A 76 -9.55 11.68 15.85
N GLY A 77 -9.41 11.51 17.16
CA GLY A 77 -8.61 12.41 18.00
C GLY A 77 -7.09 12.30 17.78
N ALA A 78 -6.57 11.11 17.51
CA ALA A 78 -5.17 10.91 17.16
C ALA A 78 -4.85 11.31 15.70
N PHE A 79 -5.87 11.39 14.86
CA PHE A 79 -5.78 11.59 13.41
C PHE A 79 -6.47 12.87 12.93
N ASP A 80 -6.40 13.96 13.69
CA ASP A 80 -6.57 15.33 13.13
C ASP A 80 -5.60 15.57 11.95
N LYS A 81 -4.63 14.66 11.76
CA LYS A 81 -3.67 14.55 10.64
C LYS A 81 -3.79 13.26 9.83
N ARG A 82 -4.97 12.61 9.73
CA ARG A 82 -5.14 11.50 8.78
C ARG A 82 -4.71 12.03 7.41
N PRO A 83 -3.74 11.40 6.70
CA PRO A 83 -3.35 11.88 5.39
C PRO A 83 -4.61 11.89 4.55
N SER A 84 -5.08 13.09 4.24
CA SER A 84 -6.26 13.24 3.41
C SER A 84 -5.89 12.69 2.05
N ARG A 85 -6.90 12.41 1.22
CA ARG A 85 -6.67 12.13 -0.18
C ARG A 85 -5.76 13.18 -0.82
N GLU A 86 -5.86 14.44 -0.41
CA GLU A 86 -4.98 15.53 -0.87
C GLU A 86 -3.54 15.39 -0.37
N THR A 87 -3.33 15.07 0.92
CA THR A 87 -1.98 14.82 1.46
C THR A 87 -1.28 13.69 0.73
N PHE A 88 -1.99 12.58 0.48
CA PHE A 88 -1.43 11.45 -0.26
C PHE A 88 -1.09 11.85 -1.71
N MET A 89 -1.97 12.59 -2.38
CA MET A 89 -1.70 13.06 -3.74
C MET A 89 -0.51 14.02 -3.78
N ALA A 90 -0.35 14.86 -2.76
CA ALA A 90 0.81 15.73 -2.62
C ALA A 90 2.10 14.93 -2.40
N ASP A 91 2.09 13.92 -1.52
CA ASP A 91 3.24 13.04 -1.29
C ASP A 91 3.64 12.28 -2.56
N ALA A 92 2.66 11.77 -3.31
CA ALA A 92 2.89 11.09 -4.58
C ALA A 92 3.47 12.02 -5.64
N GLN A 93 2.93 13.24 -5.76
CA GLN A 93 3.44 14.25 -6.69
C GLN A 93 4.86 14.67 -6.34
N GLN A 94 5.16 14.85 -5.05
CA GLN A 94 6.51 15.17 -4.58
C GLN A 94 7.50 14.05 -4.89
N MET A 95 7.08 12.80 -4.69
CA MET A 95 7.90 11.63 -5.00
C MET A 95 8.21 11.55 -6.51
N ILE A 96 7.22 11.82 -7.37
CA ILE A 96 7.41 11.91 -8.83
C ILE A 96 8.39 13.03 -9.20
N THR A 97 8.30 14.20 -8.55
CA THR A 97 9.21 15.33 -8.78
C THR A 97 10.65 14.96 -8.43
N LEU A 98 10.88 14.32 -7.27
CA LEU A 98 12.21 13.90 -6.83
C LEU A 98 12.83 12.85 -7.74
N ILE A 99 12.03 11.90 -8.25
CA ILE A 99 12.49 10.87 -9.20
C ILE A 99 12.88 11.48 -10.56
N ARG A 100 12.20 12.55 -10.98
CA ARG A 100 12.44 13.21 -12.27
C ARG A 100 13.56 14.26 -12.24
N ALA A 101 14.11 14.57 -11.07
CA ALA A 101 15.16 15.57 -10.92
C ALA A 101 16.46 15.10 -11.62
N GLU A 102 17.10 16.03 -12.34
CA GLU A 102 18.40 15.81 -12.97
C GLU A 102 19.36 16.94 -12.51
N PRO A 103 20.42 16.62 -11.74
CA PRO A 103 20.81 15.28 -11.28
C PRO A 103 19.85 14.71 -10.23
N PHE A 104 19.81 13.38 -10.13
CA PHE A 104 19.03 12.71 -9.09
C PHE A 104 19.60 13.00 -7.70
N ASP A 105 18.76 13.56 -6.83
CA ASP A 105 19.08 13.82 -5.42
C ASP A 105 18.56 12.68 -4.53
N SER A 106 19.45 11.71 -4.27
CA SER A 106 19.13 10.55 -3.44
C SER A 106 18.83 10.91 -1.98
N ALA A 107 19.44 11.97 -1.45
CA ALA A 107 19.25 12.40 -0.07
C ALA A 107 17.86 13.03 0.11
N ALA A 108 17.44 13.88 -0.83
CA ALA A 108 16.10 14.45 -0.82
C ALA A 108 15.02 13.37 -0.98
N PHE A 109 15.25 12.38 -1.85
CA PHE A 109 14.33 11.24 -2.02
C PHE A 109 14.20 10.39 -0.75
N GLN A 110 15.32 10.05 -0.11
CA GLN A 110 15.32 9.31 1.15
C GLN A 110 14.57 10.06 2.26
N SER A 111 14.83 11.36 2.42
CA SER A 111 14.17 12.18 3.44
C SER A 111 12.65 12.24 3.25
N HIS A 112 12.18 12.29 1.99
CA HIS A 112 10.75 12.25 1.69
C HIS A 112 10.12 10.90 2.08
N ILE A 113 10.77 9.79 1.75
CA ILE A 113 10.31 8.45 2.17
C ILE A 113 10.24 8.36 3.69
N GLU A 114 11.27 8.78 4.41
CA GLU A 114 11.31 8.74 5.87
C GLU A 114 10.18 9.57 6.49
N THR A 115 9.88 10.74 5.92
CA THR A 115 8.78 11.60 6.37
C THR A 115 7.42 10.91 6.18
N VAL A 116 7.21 10.22 5.06
CA VAL A 116 5.99 9.46 4.81
C VAL A 116 5.89 8.26 5.75
N SER A 117 6.98 7.50 5.93
CA SER A 117 7.04 6.36 6.85
C SER A 117 6.77 6.74 8.30
N GLN A 118 7.34 7.84 8.80
CA GLN A 118 7.09 8.33 10.15
C GLN A 118 5.61 8.61 10.39
N ARG A 119 4.90 9.22 9.43
CA ARG A 119 3.45 9.44 9.54
C ARG A 119 2.65 8.15 9.65
N PHE A 120 3.03 7.11 8.91
CA PHE A 120 2.40 5.79 9.03
C PHE A 120 2.69 5.13 10.38
N GLU A 121 3.92 5.21 10.87
CA GLU A 121 4.31 4.67 12.17
C GLU A 121 3.57 5.36 13.33
N ASP A 122 3.42 6.68 13.28
CA ASP A 122 2.66 7.42 14.28
C ASP A 122 1.19 6.98 14.32
N GLY A 123 0.57 6.85 13.14
CA GLY A 123 -0.79 6.34 13.02
C GLY A 123 -0.93 4.91 13.54
N ARG A 124 0.05 4.05 13.28
CA ARG A 124 0.07 2.67 13.79
C ARG A 124 0.21 2.62 15.31
N ARG A 125 1.11 3.42 15.89
CA ARG A 125 1.27 3.52 17.35
C ARG A 125 0.01 4.00 18.04
N ALA A 126 -0.67 5.00 17.46
CA ALA A 126 -1.95 5.48 17.96
C ALA A 126 -3.02 4.38 17.93
N GLY A 127 -3.10 3.62 16.84
CA GLY A 127 -4.01 2.46 16.73
C GLY A 127 -3.71 1.38 17.76
N ASP A 128 -2.44 1.02 17.94
CA ASP A 128 -2.01 0.02 18.92
C ASP A 128 -2.40 0.47 20.35
N ALA A 129 -2.13 1.72 20.71
CA ALA A 129 -2.51 2.29 22.01
C ALA A 129 -4.04 2.32 22.23
N ALA A 130 -4.81 2.69 21.20
CA ALA A 130 -6.27 2.70 21.26
C ALA A 130 -6.82 1.28 21.47
N LEU A 131 -6.31 0.29 20.74
CA LEU A 131 -6.73 -1.10 20.88
C LEU A 131 -6.41 -1.67 22.27
N ILE A 132 -5.21 -1.41 22.79
CA ILE A 132 -4.80 -1.81 24.14
C ILE A 132 -5.76 -1.22 25.19
N ARG A 133 -6.09 0.06 25.07
CA ARG A 133 -7.01 0.75 25.99
C ARG A 133 -8.40 0.11 25.99
N ILE A 134 -8.96 -0.15 24.81
CA ILE A 134 -10.29 -0.76 24.67
C ILE A 134 -10.31 -2.16 25.29
N ILE A 135 -9.36 -3.03 24.92
CA ILE A 135 -9.28 -4.40 25.46
C ILE A 135 -9.02 -4.38 26.98
N GLY A 136 -8.22 -3.43 27.46
CA GLY A 136 -7.97 -3.22 28.89
C GLY A 136 -9.20 -2.77 29.67
N GLY A 137 -10.13 -2.05 29.03
CA GLY A 137 -11.39 -1.61 29.62
C GLY A 137 -12.48 -2.70 29.67
N MET A 138 -12.33 -3.78 28.90
CA MET A 138 -13.29 -4.89 28.87
C MET A 138 -13.29 -5.70 30.17
N SER A 139 -14.45 -6.25 30.52
CA SER A 139 -14.57 -7.31 31.51
C SER A 139 -13.93 -8.61 31.01
N SER A 140 -13.77 -9.58 31.92
CA SER A 140 -13.22 -10.90 31.54
C SER A 140 -14.12 -11.62 30.54
N ALA A 141 -15.45 -11.52 30.67
CA ALA A 141 -16.40 -12.16 29.76
C ALA A 141 -16.32 -11.55 28.35
N GLU A 142 -16.28 -10.21 28.27
CA GLU A 142 -16.19 -9.50 26.98
C GLU A 142 -14.90 -9.81 26.22
N ARG A 143 -13.78 -10.01 26.94
CA ARG A 143 -12.52 -10.44 26.33
C ARG A 143 -12.59 -11.86 25.77
N GLN A 144 -13.27 -12.78 26.44
CA GLN A 144 -13.47 -14.15 25.92
C GLN A 144 -14.33 -14.11 24.66
N ASP A 145 -15.45 -13.39 24.68
CA ASP A 145 -16.31 -13.24 23.51
C ASP A 145 -15.56 -12.58 22.33
N TYR A 146 -14.65 -11.63 22.62
CA TYR A 146 -13.79 -11.02 21.61
C TYR A 146 -12.78 -12.02 21.03
N ALA A 147 -12.14 -12.83 21.86
CA ALA A 147 -11.21 -13.87 21.43
C ALA A 147 -11.91 -14.88 20.50
N ASP A 148 -13.11 -15.35 20.88
CA ASP A 148 -13.91 -16.26 20.06
C ASP A 148 -14.24 -15.67 18.68
N ARG A 149 -14.60 -14.38 18.64
CA ARG A 149 -14.87 -13.68 17.38
C ARG A 149 -13.61 -13.55 16.53
N LEU A 150 -12.46 -13.28 17.15
CA LEU A 150 -11.17 -13.18 16.48
C LEU A 150 -10.74 -14.53 15.90
N GLU A 151 -10.83 -15.61 16.67
CA GLU A 151 -10.52 -16.97 16.22
C GLU A 151 -11.39 -17.40 15.03
N LYS A 152 -12.72 -17.21 15.12
CA LYS A 152 -13.65 -17.48 14.01
C LYS A 152 -13.33 -16.69 12.75
N ARG A 153 -12.71 -15.52 12.88
CA ARG A 153 -12.35 -14.66 11.75
C ARG A 153 -11.01 -15.07 11.14
N LEU A 154 -10.06 -15.50 11.98
CA LEU A 154 -8.80 -16.05 11.53
C LEU A 154 -9.03 -17.35 10.76
N SER A 155 -9.85 -18.28 11.28
CA SER A 155 -10.15 -19.54 10.59
C SER A 155 -10.77 -19.33 9.20
N LYS A 156 -11.75 -18.43 9.08
CA LYS A 156 -12.37 -18.07 7.79
C LYS A 156 -11.42 -17.39 6.79
N GLY A 157 -10.34 -16.77 7.27
CA GLY A 157 -9.33 -16.16 6.42
C GLY A 157 -8.48 -17.21 5.69
N PHE A 158 -8.21 -18.34 6.34
CA PHE A 158 -7.44 -19.45 5.76
C PHE A 158 -8.25 -20.31 4.79
N ASP A 159 -9.56 -20.48 5.01
CA ASP A 159 -10.43 -21.31 4.15
C ASP A 159 -10.64 -20.74 2.72
N LYS A 160 -10.43 -19.43 2.49
CA LYS A 160 -10.67 -18.80 1.19
C LYS A 160 -9.53 -18.97 0.19
N ASP A 161 -8.35 -19.40 0.63
CA ASP A 161 -7.18 -19.58 -0.24
C ASP A 161 -7.19 -20.95 -0.96
N ASP A 162 -7.93 -21.94 -0.45
CA ASP A 162 -7.97 -23.30 -1.02
C ASP A 162 -8.89 -23.46 -2.24
N HIS A 163 -9.66 -22.43 -2.64
CA HIS A 163 -10.69 -22.56 -3.68
C HIS A 163 -10.38 -21.86 -5.03
N LYS A 164 -9.15 -21.37 -5.27
CA LYS A 164 -8.81 -20.63 -6.51
C LYS A 164 -8.03 -21.38 -7.60
N ASP A 165 -7.80 -22.68 -7.47
CA ASP A 165 -7.06 -23.48 -8.49
C ASP A 165 -7.95 -24.15 -9.56
N GLY A 166 -9.15 -23.62 -9.82
CA GLY A 166 -10.18 -24.33 -10.59
C GLY A 166 -10.66 -23.70 -11.91
N HIS A 167 -10.17 -22.54 -12.37
CA HIS A 167 -10.64 -21.97 -13.64
C HIS A 167 -9.71 -22.40 -14.79
N LYS A 168 -10.02 -23.54 -15.42
CA LYS A 168 -9.46 -23.88 -16.72
C LYS A 168 -10.17 -23.02 -17.76
N ASP A 169 -9.40 -22.23 -18.49
CA ASP A 169 -9.86 -21.41 -19.59
C ASP A 169 -10.34 -22.28 -20.75
N ASP A 170 -11.65 -22.37 -20.92
CA ASP A 170 -12.30 -23.00 -22.07
C ASP A 170 -12.25 -22.05 -23.28
N PHE A 171 -11.06 -21.80 -23.82
CA PHE A 171 -10.93 -21.03 -25.07
C PHE A 171 -11.29 -21.92 -26.27
N LYS A 172 -12.52 -21.78 -26.77
CA LYS A 172 -12.96 -22.41 -28.02
C LYS A 172 -12.73 -21.43 -29.18
N PRO A 173 -11.76 -21.68 -30.10
CA PRO A 173 -11.60 -20.83 -31.27
C PRO A 173 -12.79 -21.04 -32.23
N ARG A 174 -13.28 -19.95 -32.80
CA ARG A 174 -14.26 -19.94 -33.89
C ARG A 174 -13.57 -20.09 -35.23
#